data_AF-A0A934YEQ2-F1
#
_entry.id   AF-A0A934YEQ2-F1
#
_cell.length_a   1.000
_cell.length_b   1.000
_cell.length_c   1.000
_cell.angle_alpha   90.00
_cell.angle_beta   90.00
_cell.angle_gamma   90.00
#
_symmetry.space_group_name_H-M   'P 1'
#
loop_
_entity.id
_entity.type
_entity.pdbx_description
1 polymer ?
#
loop_
_entity_poly.entity_id
_entity_poly.type
_entity_poly.pdbx_seq_one_letter_code
_entity_poly.pdbx_strand_id
1 'polypeptide(L)'
;MKSKVLGNLTALILIILPFLLGILLGKHSPYLETNSFSTYLIIWTVISVVLASGAALLLKSNSKPLSLTLFLLVCPIVGIIGFAAPPDLSLKMLEHPELEHLRYIFLFIAAILFGVFGLLLFRSNTLKIGKSTKVLMIVLFALAFSEFIWEFTHHYFYPEALKEWVNQGKNAEEFGKNYDTVNFINIGVLGRIIQFSLVIWLSLYLYKLRQIKIWSPIISFIFALLGIVSAIVVFITQMNIPKGFEVLFLFFIPGMPFLLLYWLGVAIMTKTKKSEINT
;
A
#
# COMPACT_ATOMS: atom_id res chain seq x y z
N MET A 1 34.36 2.76 2.06
CA MET A 1 33.51 3.95 2.30
C MET A 1 32.56 4.25 1.13
N LYS A 2 33.05 4.25 -0.12
CA LYS A 2 32.25 4.49 -1.35
C LYS A 2 31.03 3.54 -1.51
N SER A 3 31.19 2.24 -1.24
CA SER A 3 30.10 1.25 -1.35
C SER A 3 28.93 1.49 -0.38
N LYS A 4 29.23 1.94 0.85
CA LYS A 4 28.21 2.24 1.88
C LYS A 4 27.38 3.48 1.54
N VAL A 5 28.04 4.51 0.99
CA VAL A 5 27.37 5.73 0.52
C VAL A 5 26.46 5.41 -0.66
N LEU A 6 26.97 4.66 -1.65
CA LEU A 6 26.20 4.24 -2.82
C LEU A 6 24.98 3.40 -2.44
N GLY A 7 25.12 2.45 -1.51
CA GLY A 7 24.00 1.63 -1.05
C GLY A 7 22.91 2.42 -0.31
N ASN A 8 23.29 3.45 0.46
CA ASN A 8 22.33 4.33 1.12
C ASN A 8 21.64 5.26 0.12
N LEU A 9 22.37 5.80 -0.85
CA LEU A 9 21.81 6.62 -1.93
C LEU A 9 20.82 5.82 -2.78
N THR A 10 21.17 4.57 -3.11
CA THR A 10 20.28 3.65 -3.84
C THR A 10 19.00 3.40 -3.06
N ALA A 11 19.09 3.13 -1.76
CA ALA A 11 17.91 2.96 -0.91
C ALA A 11 17.01 4.20 -0.90
N LEU A 12 17.60 5.40 -0.81
CA LEU A 12 16.85 6.65 -0.84
C LEU A 12 16.12 6.84 -2.18
N ILE A 13 16.80 6.62 -3.30
CA ILE A 13 16.21 6.72 -4.64
C ILE A 13 15.06 5.73 -4.80
N LEU A 14 15.23 4.49 -4.33
CA LEU A 14 14.19 3.48 -4.39
C LEU A 14 12.99 3.83 -3.49
N ILE A 15 13.20 4.38 -2.29
CA ILE A 15 12.10 4.81 -1.41
C ILE A 15 11.19 5.85 -2.08
N ILE A 16 11.77 6.79 -2.83
CA ILE A 16 11.03 7.86 -3.51
C ILE A 16 10.58 7.49 -4.93
N LEU A 17 11.05 6.36 -5.47
CA LEU A 17 10.76 5.91 -6.83
C LEU A 17 9.27 5.87 -7.18
N PRO A 18 8.35 5.39 -6.32
CA PRO A 18 6.94 5.37 -6.66
C PRO A 18 6.37 6.77 -6.90
N PHE A 19 6.86 7.77 -6.18
CA PHE A 19 6.45 9.16 -6.35
C PHE A 19 7.03 9.77 -7.62
N LEU A 20 8.30 9.51 -7.92
CA LEU A 20 8.93 10.01 -9.15
C LEU A 20 8.23 9.47 -10.41
N LEU A 21 7.99 8.17 -10.44
CA LEU A 21 7.29 7.52 -11.55
C LEU A 21 5.80 7.86 -11.57
N GLY A 22 5.16 7.96 -10.40
CA GLY A 22 3.77 8.38 -10.27
C GLY A 22 3.55 9.81 -10.79
N ILE A 23 4.42 10.77 -10.44
CA ILE A 23 4.34 12.14 -10.96
C ILE A 23 4.52 12.17 -12.48
N LEU A 24 5.45 11.37 -13.01
CA LEU A 24 5.65 11.25 -14.45
C LEU A 24 4.40 10.69 -15.15
N LEU A 25 3.85 9.58 -14.62
CA LEU A 25 2.63 8.95 -15.10
C LEU A 25 1.42 9.89 -14.98
N GLY A 26 1.39 10.73 -13.94
CA GLY A 26 0.34 11.73 -13.68
C GLY A 26 0.15 12.77 -14.78
N LYS A 27 1.18 13.03 -15.59
CA LYS A 27 1.04 13.87 -16.79
C LYS A 27 0.11 13.25 -17.85
N HIS A 28 -0.08 11.94 -17.78
CA HIS A 28 -0.97 11.16 -18.63
C HIS A 28 -2.22 10.70 -17.88
N SER A 29 -2.49 11.25 -16.68
CA SER A 29 -3.66 10.88 -15.89
C SER A 29 -4.96 11.12 -16.67
N PRO A 30 -5.90 10.15 -16.67
CA PRO A 30 -7.19 10.31 -17.33
C PRO A 30 -8.13 11.32 -16.64
N TYR A 31 -7.77 11.82 -15.45
CA TYR A 31 -8.48 12.95 -14.82
C TYR A 31 -8.18 14.30 -15.50
N LEU A 32 -7.19 14.35 -16.41
CA LEU A 32 -6.95 15.51 -17.26
C LEU A 32 -7.70 15.29 -18.58
N GLU A 33 -8.64 16.17 -18.90
CA GLU A 33 -9.63 16.01 -20.01
C GLU A 33 -9.03 15.62 -21.38
N THR A 34 -7.76 15.93 -21.64
CA THR A 34 -7.08 15.64 -22.90
C THR A 34 -6.46 14.24 -22.98
N ASN A 35 -6.39 13.51 -21.85
CA ASN A 35 -5.70 12.23 -21.77
C ASN A 35 -6.67 11.05 -21.87
N SER A 36 -6.26 10.02 -22.61
CA SER A 36 -7.06 8.79 -22.71
C SER A 36 -6.75 7.80 -21.58
N PHE A 37 -7.80 7.14 -21.09
CA PHE A 37 -7.68 6.04 -20.11
C PHE A 37 -6.79 4.89 -20.62
N SER A 38 -6.94 4.49 -21.89
CA SER A 38 -6.14 3.41 -22.48
C SER A 38 -4.66 3.76 -22.55
N THR A 39 -4.31 5.00 -22.89
CA THR A 39 -2.92 5.47 -22.90
C THR A 39 -2.31 5.38 -21.52
N TYR A 40 -3.03 5.85 -20.49
CA TYR A 40 -2.59 5.75 -19.10
C TYR A 40 -2.29 4.29 -18.71
N LEU A 41 -3.22 3.37 -19.00
CA LEU A 41 -3.08 1.95 -18.66
C LEU A 41 -1.89 1.30 -19.38
N ILE A 42 -1.67 1.63 -20.65
CA ILE A 42 -0.53 1.12 -21.44
C ILE A 42 0.79 1.61 -20.82
N ILE A 43 0.92 2.90 -20.53
CA ILE A 43 2.15 3.47 -19.93
C ILE A 43 2.42 2.83 -18.57
N TRP A 44 1.40 2.73 -17.71
CA TRP A 44 1.52 2.05 -16.41
C TRP A 44 1.95 0.58 -16.55
N THR A 45 1.39 -0.14 -17.52
CA THR A 45 1.74 -1.54 -17.79
C THR A 45 3.20 -1.66 -18.21
N VAL A 46 3.67 -0.80 -19.12
CA VAL A 46 5.07 -0.79 -19.56
C VAL A 46 6.01 -0.49 -18.39
N ILE A 47 5.71 0.53 -17.58
CA ILE A 47 6.49 0.85 -16.37
C ILE A 47 6.55 -0.37 -15.44
N SER A 48 5.41 -1.02 -15.20
CA SER A 48 5.31 -2.18 -14.31
C SER A 48 6.12 -3.37 -14.83
N VAL A 49 6.07 -3.66 -16.13
CA VAL A 49 6.87 -4.72 -16.78
C VAL A 49 8.37 -4.43 -16.66
N VAL A 50 8.80 -3.19 -16.90
CA VAL A 50 10.20 -2.78 -16.78
C VAL A 50 10.68 -2.91 -15.33
N LEU A 51 9.90 -2.46 -14.35
CA LEU A 51 10.23 -2.57 -12.93
C LEU A 51 10.30 -4.03 -12.47
N ALA A 52 9.33 -4.86 -12.85
CA ALA A 52 9.29 -6.27 -12.51
C ALA A 52 10.47 -7.04 -13.13
N SER A 53 10.77 -6.78 -14.41
CA SER A 53 11.90 -7.39 -15.12
C SER A 53 13.24 -6.95 -14.52
N GLY A 54 13.40 -5.65 -14.25
CA GLY A 54 14.60 -5.11 -13.61
C GLY A 54 14.81 -5.71 -12.22
N ALA A 55 13.75 -5.79 -11.40
CA ALA A 55 13.82 -6.42 -10.09
C ALA A 55 14.18 -7.92 -10.16
N ALA A 56 13.61 -8.65 -11.13
CA ALA A 56 13.93 -10.06 -11.36
C ALA A 56 15.41 -10.25 -11.77
N LEU A 57 15.94 -9.40 -12.65
CA LEU A 57 17.34 -9.43 -13.08
C LEU A 57 18.29 -9.15 -11.91
N LEU A 58 17.97 -8.16 -11.07
CA LEU A 58 18.76 -7.84 -9.87
C LEU A 58 18.78 -9.00 -8.85
N LEU A 59 17.72 -9.81 -8.81
CA LEU A 59 17.60 -10.93 -7.88
C LEU A 59 18.27 -12.22 -8.33
N LYS A 60 18.63 -12.35 -9.61
CA LYS A 60 19.46 -13.47 -10.11
C LYS A 60 20.82 -13.52 -9.37
N SER A 61 21.21 -12.42 -8.70
CA SER A 61 22.43 -12.25 -7.91
C SER A 61 22.27 -12.54 -6.40
N ASN A 62 21.07 -12.44 -5.80
CA ASN A 62 20.89 -12.67 -4.36
C ASN A 62 19.44 -13.10 -4.01
N SER A 63 19.29 -14.38 -3.71
CA SER A 63 18.04 -15.12 -3.45
C SER A 63 17.22 -14.60 -2.25
N LYS A 64 16.23 -13.72 -2.47
CA LYS A 64 15.14 -13.49 -1.51
C LYS A 64 13.79 -13.21 -2.23
N PRO A 65 13.03 -14.27 -2.60
CA PRO A 65 11.68 -14.13 -3.17
C PRO A 65 10.78 -13.19 -2.34
N LEU A 66 10.96 -13.22 -1.02
CA LEU A 66 10.27 -12.38 -0.06
C LEU A 66 10.44 -10.87 -0.33
N SER A 67 11.67 -10.43 -0.66
CA SER A 67 11.92 -9.00 -0.92
C SER A 67 11.41 -8.57 -2.29
N LEU A 68 11.41 -9.47 -3.28
CA LEU A 68 10.83 -9.19 -4.59
C LEU A 68 9.35 -8.86 -4.46
N THR A 69 8.60 -9.71 -3.74
CA THR A 69 7.15 -9.55 -3.64
C THR A 69 6.77 -8.22 -3.01
N LEU A 70 7.47 -7.79 -1.96
CA LEU A 70 7.27 -6.46 -1.37
C LEU A 70 7.73 -5.34 -2.29
N PHE A 71 8.84 -5.52 -3.02
CA PHE A 71 9.30 -4.51 -3.96
C PHE A 71 8.31 -4.28 -5.10
N LEU A 72 7.66 -5.35 -5.60
CA LEU A 72 6.66 -5.27 -6.66
C LEU A 72 5.43 -4.43 -6.31
N LEU A 73 5.20 -4.14 -5.01
CA LEU A 73 4.20 -3.17 -4.58
C LEU A 73 4.41 -1.78 -5.20
N VAL A 74 5.62 -1.46 -5.68
CA VAL A 74 5.87 -0.24 -6.48
C VAL A 74 4.90 -0.10 -7.65
N CYS A 75 4.51 -1.21 -8.31
CA CYS A 75 3.69 -1.17 -9.52
C CYS A 75 2.27 -0.62 -9.23
N PRO A 76 1.48 -1.20 -8.30
CA PRO A 76 0.19 -0.63 -7.94
C PRO A 76 0.31 0.76 -7.26
N ILE A 77 1.36 1.01 -6.47
CA ILE A 77 1.56 2.34 -5.83
C ILE A 77 1.78 3.43 -6.89
N VAL A 78 2.61 3.17 -7.92
CA VAL A 78 2.83 4.09 -9.04
C VAL A 78 1.52 4.37 -9.79
N GLY A 79 0.69 3.34 -10.01
CA GLY A 79 -0.64 3.52 -10.58
C GLY A 79 -1.49 4.47 -9.73
N ILE A 80 -1.64 4.19 -8.44
CA ILE A 80 -2.47 5.03 -7.55
C ILE A 80 -1.97 6.49 -7.49
N ILE A 81 -0.66 6.71 -7.32
CA ILE A 81 -0.08 8.06 -7.32
C ILE A 81 -0.23 8.72 -8.70
N GLY A 82 -0.08 7.94 -9.77
CA GLY A 82 -0.19 8.38 -11.14
C GLY A 82 -1.57 8.86 -11.55
N PHE A 83 -2.64 8.56 -10.81
CA PHE A 83 -3.91 9.24 -11.03
C PHE A 83 -3.84 10.74 -10.74
N ALA A 84 -2.88 11.19 -9.92
CA ALA A 84 -2.67 12.59 -9.57
C ALA A 84 -3.93 13.30 -9.00
N ALA A 85 -4.88 12.52 -8.51
CA ALA A 85 -6.13 12.96 -7.92
C ALA A 85 -6.55 12.00 -6.80
N PRO A 86 -7.18 12.50 -5.72
CA PRO A 86 -7.87 11.64 -4.76
C PRO A 86 -9.03 10.90 -5.44
N PRO A 87 -9.57 9.83 -4.81
CA PRO A 87 -10.82 9.22 -5.26
C PRO A 87 -11.92 10.29 -5.37
N ASP A 88 -12.66 10.28 -6.47
CA ASP A 88 -13.87 11.09 -6.58
C ASP A 88 -15.00 10.36 -5.82
N LEU A 89 -15.66 11.08 -4.90
CA LEU A 89 -16.79 10.58 -4.11
C LEU A 89 -18.10 11.29 -4.47
N SER A 90 -18.09 12.11 -5.52
CA SER A 90 -19.23 12.91 -5.99
C SER A 90 -19.95 12.26 -7.18
N LEU A 91 -21.06 12.87 -7.61
CA LEU A 91 -21.78 12.46 -8.82
C LEU A 91 -20.92 12.42 -10.08
N LYS A 92 -19.84 13.21 -10.14
CA LYS A 92 -18.94 13.25 -11.30
C LYS A 92 -18.27 11.91 -11.58
N MET A 93 -18.08 11.06 -10.56
CA MET A 93 -17.52 9.73 -10.78
C MET A 93 -18.36 8.87 -11.73
N LEU A 94 -19.67 9.15 -11.85
CA LEU A 94 -20.56 8.38 -12.71
C LEU A 94 -20.33 8.64 -14.20
N GLU A 95 -19.63 9.72 -14.55
CA GLU A 95 -19.21 10.00 -15.92
C GLU A 95 -18.10 9.04 -16.36
N HIS A 96 -17.21 8.67 -15.42
CA HIS A 96 -16.04 7.83 -15.66
C HIS A 96 -15.79 6.83 -14.50
N PRO A 97 -16.73 5.90 -14.24
CA PRO A 97 -16.63 4.96 -13.11
C PRO A 97 -15.41 4.02 -13.22
N GLU A 98 -14.94 3.77 -14.45
CA GLU A 98 -13.77 2.95 -14.73
C GLU A 98 -12.48 3.47 -14.07
N LEU A 99 -12.40 4.78 -13.76
CA LEU A 99 -11.24 5.37 -13.09
C LEU A 99 -11.14 4.89 -11.64
N GLU A 100 -12.26 4.88 -10.93
CA GLU A 100 -12.31 4.39 -9.56
C GLU A 100 -12.15 2.87 -9.53
N HIS A 101 -12.79 2.14 -10.46
CA HIS A 101 -12.55 0.69 -10.62
C HIS A 101 -11.06 0.37 -10.77
N LEU A 102 -10.35 1.09 -11.63
CA LEU A 102 -8.92 0.88 -11.85
C LEU A 102 -8.09 1.20 -10.59
N ARG A 103 -8.43 2.25 -9.83
CA ARG A 103 -7.80 2.57 -8.54
C ARG A 103 -7.92 1.41 -7.56
N TYR A 104 -9.12 0.84 -7.44
CA TYR A 104 -9.35 -0.28 -6.54
C TYR A 104 -8.74 -1.59 -7.08
N ILE A 105 -8.64 -1.79 -8.40
CA ILE A 105 -7.85 -2.88 -8.99
C ILE A 105 -6.37 -2.77 -8.59
N PHE A 106 -5.78 -1.57 -8.55
CA PHE A 106 -4.41 -1.42 -8.05
C PHE A 106 -4.27 -1.83 -6.58
N LEU A 107 -5.23 -1.45 -5.72
CA LEU A 107 -5.26 -1.89 -4.32
C LEU A 107 -5.43 -3.41 -4.21
N PHE A 108 -6.24 -4.02 -5.06
CA PHE A 108 -6.41 -5.47 -5.12
C PHE A 108 -5.12 -6.20 -5.53
N ILE A 109 -4.41 -5.69 -6.53
CA ILE A 109 -3.09 -6.21 -6.91
C ILE A 109 -2.11 -6.12 -5.74
N ALA A 110 -2.11 -5.00 -5.00
CA ALA A 110 -1.30 -4.84 -3.81
C ALA A 110 -1.67 -5.84 -2.70
N ALA A 111 -2.96 -6.09 -2.49
CA ALA A 111 -3.46 -7.10 -1.55
C ALA A 111 -3.00 -8.51 -1.95
N ILE A 112 -3.09 -8.89 -3.23
CA ILE A 112 -2.59 -10.18 -3.73
C ILE A 112 -1.08 -10.32 -3.48
N LEU A 113 -0.28 -9.29 -3.78
CA LEU A 113 1.15 -9.29 -3.50
C LEU A 113 1.43 -9.45 -2.00
N PHE A 114 0.67 -8.78 -1.13
CA PHE A 114 0.75 -8.97 0.31
C PHE A 114 0.40 -10.40 0.75
N GLY A 115 -0.64 -11.01 0.16
CA GLY A 115 -1.01 -12.40 0.41
C GLY A 115 0.09 -13.39 0.00
N VAL A 116 0.65 -13.22 -1.21
CA VAL A 116 1.79 -14.01 -1.70
C VAL A 116 3.00 -13.85 -0.78
N PHE A 117 3.29 -12.62 -0.33
CA PHE A 117 4.36 -12.35 0.62
C PHE A 117 4.13 -13.10 1.95
N GLY A 118 2.91 -13.05 2.50
CA GLY A 118 2.56 -13.78 3.72
C GLY A 118 2.76 -15.29 3.58
N LEU A 119 2.30 -15.88 2.47
CA LEU A 119 2.50 -17.30 2.17
C LEU A 119 4.00 -17.66 2.11
N LEU A 120 4.80 -16.86 1.40
CA LEU A 120 6.25 -17.07 1.31
C LEU A 120 6.93 -16.93 2.67
N LEU A 121 6.55 -15.93 3.46
CA LEU A 121 7.07 -15.67 4.79
C LEU A 121 6.87 -16.88 5.71
N PHE A 122 5.64 -17.40 5.80
CA PHE A 122 5.29 -18.47 6.74
C PHE A 122 5.69 -19.88 6.26
N ARG A 123 5.83 -20.10 4.95
CA ARG A 123 6.39 -21.35 4.38
C ARG A 123 7.91 -21.40 4.51
N SER A 124 8.58 -20.26 4.50
CA SER A 124 10.02 -20.24 4.64
C SER A 124 10.45 -20.66 6.06
N ASN A 125 11.54 -21.43 6.16
CA ASN A 125 12.21 -21.72 7.43
C ASN A 125 12.95 -20.49 8.01
N THR A 126 12.73 -19.29 7.45
CA THR A 126 13.40 -18.06 7.91
C THR A 126 12.81 -17.52 9.21
N LEU A 127 11.54 -17.85 9.50
CA LEU A 127 10.87 -17.45 10.73
C LEU A 127 11.32 -18.32 11.92
N LYS A 128 12.39 -17.89 12.62
CA LYS A 128 12.74 -18.43 13.95
C LYS A 128 11.85 -17.80 15.02
N ILE A 129 10.58 -18.20 15.08
CA ILE A 129 9.62 -17.77 16.11
C ILE A 129 8.98 -18.97 16.79
N GLY A 130 8.57 -18.81 18.05
CA GLY A 130 7.83 -19.85 18.78
C GLY A 130 6.52 -20.21 18.09
N LYS A 131 6.07 -21.46 18.24
CA LYS A 131 4.87 -21.99 17.57
C LYS A 131 3.64 -21.12 17.81
N SER A 132 3.39 -20.72 19.07
CA SER A 132 2.24 -19.88 19.43
C SER A 132 2.30 -18.50 18.77
N THR A 133 3.48 -17.86 18.77
CA THR A 133 3.69 -16.58 18.06
C THR A 133 3.48 -16.74 16.56
N LYS A 134 3.94 -17.85 15.96
CA LYS A 134 3.72 -18.12 14.53
C LYS A 134 2.24 -18.18 14.20
N VAL A 135 1.45 -18.92 14.99
CA VAL A 135 0.00 -19.04 14.79
C VAL A 135 -0.68 -17.67 14.94
N LEU A 136 -0.36 -16.92 15.99
CA LEU A 136 -0.91 -15.57 16.19
C LEU A 136 -0.62 -14.67 14.98
N MET A 137 0.61 -14.69 14.47
CA MET A 137 0.98 -13.89 13.31
C MET A 137 0.25 -14.33 12.04
N ILE A 138 0.06 -15.63 11.82
CA ILE A 138 -0.73 -16.12 10.69
C ILE A 138 -2.17 -15.60 10.78
N VAL A 139 -2.77 -15.63 11.97
CA VAL A 139 -4.13 -15.11 12.19
C VAL A 139 -4.19 -13.61 11.90
N LEU A 140 -3.26 -12.82 12.45
CA LEU A 140 -3.23 -11.37 12.19
C LEU A 140 -3.02 -11.05 10.70
N PHE A 141 -2.14 -11.78 10.02
CA PHE A 141 -1.97 -11.64 8.57
C PHE A 141 -3.23 -11.97 7.79
N ALA A 142 -3.92 -13.05 8.16
CA ALA A 142 -5.18 -13.43 7.55
C ALA A 142 -6.24 -12.34 7.75
N LEU A 143 -6.36 -11.78 8.96
CA LEU A 143 -7.27 -10.67 9.24
C LEU A 143 -6.94 -9.42 8.43
N ALA A 144 -5.65 -9.02 8.37
CA ALA A 144 -5.22 -7.88 7.57
C ALA A 144 -5.48 -8.08 6.07
N PHE A 145 -5.22 -9.29 5.56
CA PHE A 145 -5.51 -9.63 4.16
C PHE A 145 -7.02 -9.60 3.88
N SER A 146 -7.83 -10.22 4.74
CA SER A 146 -9.29 -10.17 4.62
C SER A 146 -9.81 -8.75 4.62
N GLU A 147 -9.26 -7.86 5.45
CA GLU A 147 -9.66 -6.45 5.44
C GLU A 147 -9.26 -5.77 4.13
N PHE A 148 -8.05 -5.98 3.59
CA PHE A 148 -7.68 -5.41 2.30
C PHE A 148 -8.60 -5.87 1.16
N ILE A 149 -9.04 -7.13 1.19
CA ILE A 149 -10.00 -7.66 0.20
C ILE A 149 -11.40 -7.06 0.40
N TRP A 150 -11.81 -6.87 1.66
CA TRP A 150 -13.07 -6.22 1.99
C TRP A 150 -13.06 -4.75 1.52
N GLU A 151 -12.01 -3.99 1.84
CA GLU A 151 -11.79 -2.60 1.40
C GLU A 151 -11.85 -2.47 -0.12
N PHE A 152 -11.17 -3.37 -0.84
CA PHE A 152 -11.27 -3.44 -2.30
C PHE A 152 -12.72 -3.62 -2.74
N THR A 153 -13.41 -4.64 -2.21
CA THR A 153 -14.76 -5.00 -2.66
C THR A 153 -15.75 -3.87 -2.36
N HIS A 154 -15.69 -3.32 -1.14
CA HIS A 154 -16.55 -2.24 -0.68
C HIS A 154 -16.40 -0.99 -1.53
N HIS A 155 -15.18 -0.61 -1.88
CA HIS A 155 -14.99 0.62 -2.65
C HIS A 155 -15.05 0.42 -4.17
N TYR A 156 -14.78 -0.78 -4.69
CA TYR A 156 -14.91 -1.09 -6.11
C TYR A 156 -16.34 -0.89 -6.61
N PHE A 157 -17.34 -1.29 -5.81
CA PHE A 157 -18.76 -1.14 -6.16
C PHE A 157 -19.38 0.21 -5.76
N TYR A 158 -18.57 1.17 -5.31
CA TYR A 158 -19.05 2.50 -4.92
C TYR A 158 -19.79 3.21 -6.07
N PRO A 159 -19.28 3.25 -7.31
CA PRO A 159 -19.98 3.91 -8.42
C PRO A 159 -21.33 3.28 -8.74
N GLU A 160 -21.41 1.95 -8.74
CA GLU A 160 -22.65 1.20 -8.96
C GLU A 160 -23.69 1.50 -7.88
N ALA A 161 -23.28 1.48 -6.61
CA ALA A 161 -24.15 1.78 -5.49
C ALA A 161 -24.63 3.24 -5.49
N LEU A 162 -23.76 4.20 -5.86
CA LEU A 162 -24.15 5.60 -6.02
C LEU A 162 -25.16 5.76 -7.16
N LYS A 163 -24.93 5.09 -8.29
CA LYS A 163 -25.86 5.11 -9.43
C LYS A 163 -27.23 4.58 -9.04
N GLU A 164 -27.28 3.44 -8.33
CA GLU A 164 -28.54 2.88 -7.84
C GLU A 164 -29.25 3.83 -6.87
N TRP A 165 -28.51 4.43 -5.93
CA TRP A 165 -29.03 5.38 -4.96
C TRP A 165 -29.71 6.58 -5.63
N VAL A 166 -29.05 7.18 -6.62
CA VAL A 166 -29.57 8.34 -7.36
C VAL A 166 -30.78 7.93 -8.21
N ASN A 167 -30.76 6.75 -8.83
CA ASN A 167 -31.88 6.22 -9.60
C ASN A 167 -33.13 5.96 -8.74
N GLN A 168 -32.97 5.74 -7.43
CA GLN A 168 -34.07 5.67 -6.47
C GLN A 168 -34.64 7.07 -6.10
N GLY A 169 -34.15 8.14 -6.72
CA GLY A 169 -34.59 9.52 -6.46
C GLY A 169 -34.02 10.14 -5.18
N LYS A 170 -32.99 9.54 -4.59
CA LYS A 170 -32.38 10.00 -3.33
C LYS A 170 -31.30 11.05 -3.58
N ASN A 171 -31.04 11.89 -2.57
CA ASN A 171 -30.01 12.93 -2.66
C ASN A 171 -28.60 12.31 -2.67
N ALA A 172 -27.79 12.64 -3.68
CA ALA A 172 -26.42 12.16 -3.82
C ALA A 172 -25.49 12.61 -2.69
N GLU A 173 -25.71 13.80 -2.12
CA GLU A 173 -24.90 14.33 -1.02
C GLU A 173 -25.01 13.51 0.27
N GLU A 174 -26.12 12.78 0.42
CA GLU A 174 -26.36 11.90 1.56
C GLU A 174 -25.80 10.49 1.36
N PHE A 175 -25.37 10.14 0.14
CA PHE A 175 -24.95 8.80 -0.20
C PHE A 175 -23.81 8.31 0.69
N GLY A 176 -22.71 9.07 0.81
CA GLY A 176 -21.53 8.65 1.56
C GLY A 176 -21.83 8.31 3.03
N LYS A 177 -22.72 9.06 3.69
CA LYS A 177 -23.12 8.79 5.09
C LYS A 177 -23.93 7.50 5.23
N ASN A 178 -24.66 7.11 4.18
CA ASN A 178 -25.47 5.90 4.15
C ASN A 178 -24.68 4.69 3.65
N TYR A 179 -23.74 4.92 2.75
CA TYR A 179 -22.85 3.89 2.20
C TYR A 179 -21.81 3.47 3.24
N ASP A 180 -21.15 4.43 3.89
CA ASP A 180 -20.13 4.21 4.91
C ASP A 180 -20.72 4.38 6.31
N THR A 181 -21.60 3.45 6.67
CA THR A 181 -22.18 3.42 8.02
C THR A 181 -21.11 3.28 9.11
N VAL A 182 -21.46 3.63 10.35
CA VAL A 182 -20.56 3.49 11.51
C VAL A 182 -19.95 2.08 11.62
N ASN A 183 -20.69 1.04 11.23
CA ASN A 183 -20.18 -0.33 11.23
C ASN A 183 -19.04 -0.53 10.23
N PHE A 184 -19.15 0.01 9.01
CA PHE A 184 -18.09 -0.07 8.02
C PHE A 184 -16.88 0.78 8.39
N ILE A 185 -17.10 1.97 8.95
CA ILE A 185 -16.02 2.79 9.50
C ILE A 185 -15.26 2.00 10.58
N ASN A 186 -15.96 1.32 11.50
CA ASN A 186 -15.34 0.52 12.54
C ASN A 186 -14.54 -0.66 11.99
N ILE A 187 -14.99 -1.30 10.90
CA ILE A 187 -14.23 -2.35 10.22
C ILE A 187 -12.91 -1.78 9.68
N GLY A 188 -12.96 -0.64 8.99
CA GLY A 188 -11.75 0.04 8.49
C GLY A 188 -10.80 0.45 9.61
N VAL A 189 -11.31 0.97 10.73
CA VAL A 189 -10.52 1.29 11.93
C VAL A 189 -9.76 0.06 12.44
N LEU A 190 -10.47 -1.05 12.65
CA LEU A 190 -9.85 -2.30 13.12
C LEU A 190 -8.82 -2.82 12.12
N GLY A 191 -9.13 -2.75 10.83
CA GLY A 191 -8.23 -3.06 9.73
C GLY A 191 -6.91 -2.30 9.82
N ARG A 192 -6.97 -0.97 9.91
CA ARG A 192 -5.78 -0.12 10.01
C ARG A 192 -4.96 -0.41 11.27
N ILE A 193 -5.61 -0.61 12.42
CA ILE A 193 -4.89 -0.97 13.65
C ILE A 193 -4.11 -2.28 13.46
N ILE A 194 -4.74 -3.32 12.89
CA ILE A 194 -4.10 -4.61 12.63
C ILE A 194 -2.95 -4.46 11.63
N GLN A 195 -3.19 -3.77 10.51
CA GLN A 195 -2.21 -3.58 9.44
C GLN A 195 -0.97 -2.83 9.89
N PHE A 196 -1.14 -1.69 10.56
CA PHE A 196 -0.01 -0.90 11.05
C PHE A 196 0.74 -1.63 12.17
N SER A 197 0.04 -2.36 13.04
CA SER A 197 0.66 -3.22 14.05
C SER A 197 1.50 -4.32 13.41
N LEU A 198 1.02 -4.94 12.32
CA LEU A 198 1.77 -5.93 11.55
C LEU A 198 3.01 -5.32 10.89
N VAL A 199 2.91 -4.12 10.33
CA VAL A 199 4.08 -3.41 9.75
C VAL A 199 5.15 -3.16 10.82
N ILE A 200 4.75 -2.70 12.01
CA ILE A 200 5.67 -2.52 13.15
C ILE A 200 6.35 -3.84 13.47
N TRP A 201 5.55 -4.90 13.69
CA TRP A 201 6.07 -6.21 14.04
C TRP A 201 7.04 -6.75 12.98
N LEU A 202 6.67 -6.70 11.70
CA LEU A 202 7.50 -7.13 10.57
C LEU A 202 8.83 -6.38 10.54
N SER A 203 8.79 -5.05 10.70
CA SER A 203 10.00 -4.23 10.67
C SER A 203 10.96 -4.59 11.81
N LEU A 204 10.45 -4.74 13.04
CA LEU A 204 11.25 -5.13 14.20
C LEU A 204 11.79 -6.55 14.07
N TYR A 205 10.99 -7.46 13.53
CA TYR A 205 11.37 -8.84 13.32
C TYR A 205 12.49 -8.97 12.28
N LEU A 206 12.34 -8.34 11.13
CA LEU A 206 13.37 -8.29 10.07
C LEU A 206 14.66 -7.63 10.58
N TYR A 207 14.55 -6.64 11.46
CA TYR A 207 15.71 -6.02 12.10
C TYR A 207 16.43 -7.01 13.05
N LYS A 208 15.69 -7.72 13.91
CA LYS A 208 16.24 -8.78 14.78
C LYS A 208 16.95 -9.87 13.99
N LEU A 209 16.39 -10.27 12.85
CA LEU A 209 17.03 -11.22 11.92
C LEU A 209 18.24 -10.65 11.17
N ARG A 210 18.60 -9.38 11.41
CA ARG A 210 19.64 -8.66 10.68
C ARG A 210 19.37 -8.75 9.16
N GLN A 211 18.13 -8.61 8.73
CA GLN A 211 17.78 -8.52 7.31
C GLN A 211 17.60 -7.08 6.80
N ILE A 212 17.40 -6.12 7.69
CA ILE A 212 17.35 -4.67 7.39
C ILE A 212 18.30 -3.87 8.31
N LYS A 213 18.47 -2.58 8.05
CA LYS A 213 19.25 -1.63 8.89
C LYS A 213 18.31 -0.92 9.87
N ILE A 214 18.84 -0.32 10.95
CA ILE A 214 18.06 0.30 12.04
C ILE A 214 17.18 1.49 11.59
N TRP A 215 17.53 2.19 10.53
CA TRP A 215 16.71 3.32 10.04
C TRP A 215 15.32 2.87 9.56
N SER A 216 15.21 1.67 8.99
CA SER A 216 13.96 1.15 8.44
C SER A 216 12.89 0.87 9.49
N PRO A 217 13.15 0.17 10.61
CA PRO A 217 12.17 0.02 11.68
C PRO A 217 11.84 1.34 12.38
N ILE A 218 12.77 2.30 12.47
CA ILE A 218 12.47 3.63 13.03
C ILE A 218 11.42 4.34 12.17
N ILE A 219 11.64 4.43 10.86
CA ILE A 219 10.69 5.06 9.93
C ILE A 219 9.36 4.30 9.95
N SER A 220 9.39 2.97 9.83
CA SER A 220 8.18 2.15 9.83
C SER A 220 7.37 2.34 11.11
N PHE A 221 8.04 2.43 12.27
CA PHE A 221 7.39 2.66 13.55
C PHE A 221 6.71 4.02 13.62
N ILE A 222 7.39 5.10 13.22
CA ILE A 222 6.82 6.46 13.25
C ILE A 222 5.57 6.54 12.37
N PHE A 223 5.67 6.11 11.10
CA PHE A 223 4.53 6.21 10.17
C PHE A 223 3.40 5.26 10.54
N ALA A 224 3.71 4.05 11.03
CA ALA A 224 2.68 3.12 11.49
C ALA A 224 1.97 3.61 12.76
N LEU A 225 2.69 4.27 13.68
CA LEU A 225 2.08 4.88 14.85
C LEU A 225 1.14 6.01 14.46
N LEU A 226 1.50 6.85 13.48
CA LEU A 226 0.60 7.86 12.92
C LEU A 226 -0.66 7.23 12.31
N GLY A 227 -0.52 6.07 11.66
CA GLY A 227 -1.66 5.27 11.18
C GLY A 227 -2.59 4.78 12.28
N ILE A 228 -2.03 4.28 13.38
CA ILE A 228 -2.83 3.87 14.56
C ILE A 228 -3.53 5.09 15.18
N VAL A 229 -2.82 6.21 15.35
CA VAL A 229 -3.39 7.46 15.86
C VAL A 229 -4.53 7.95 14.96
N SER A 230 -4.32 7.92 13.64
CA SER A 230 -5.34 8.28 12.65
C SER A 230 -6.59 7.40 12.76
N ALA A 231 -6.42 6.08 12.88
CA ALA A 231 -7.55 5.16 13.07
C ALA A 231 -8.33 5.44 14.36
N ILE A 232 -7.65 5.79 15.45
CA ILE A 232 -8.31 6.18 16.71
C ILE A 232 -9.07 7.50 16.55
N VAL A 233 -8.49 8.49 15.87
CA VAL A 233 -9.18 9.76 15.59
C VAL A 233 -10.44 9.51 14.77
N VAL A 234 -10.35 8.73 13.69
CA VAL A 234 -11.51 8.36 12.85
C VAL A 234 -12.56 7.59 13.65
N PHE A 235 -12.16 6.70 14.54
CA PHE A 235 -13.08 5.99 15.42
C PHE A 235 -13.89 6.94 16.32
N ILE A 236 -13.21 7.90 16.94
CA ILE A 236 -13.84 8.86 17.85
C ILE A 236 -14.74 9.83 17.09
N THR A 237 -14.31 10.30 15.90
CA THR A 237 -15.00 11.35 15.16
C THR A 237 -15.93 10.83 14.07
N GLN A 238 -15.96 9.53 13.82
CA GLN A 238 -16.74 8.88 12.77
C GLN A 238 -16.53 9.56 11.41
N MET A 239 -15.26 9.69 11.00
CA MET A 239 -14.82 10.38 9.78
C MET A 239 -15.01 11.92 9.76
N ASN A 240 -15.65 12.53 10.76
CA ASN A 240 -15.75 13.99 10.88
C ASN A 240 -14.49 14.58 11.51
N ILE A 241 -13.36 14.50 10.80
CA ILE A 241 -12.05 14.93 11.31
C ILE A 241 -12.06 16.45 11.58
N PRO A 242 -11.62 16.90 12.77
CA PRO A 242 -11.54 18.32 13.10
C PRO A 242 -10.58 19.07 12.19
N LYS A 243 -10.86 20.36 11.96
CA LYS A 243 -9.96 21.23 11.19
C LYS A 243 -8.55 21.27 11.79
N GLY A 244 -7.54 21.17 10.94
CA GLY A 244 -6.12 21.10 11.31
C GLY A 244 -5.59 19.66 11.50
N PHE A 245 -6.46 18.65 11.51
CA PHE A 245 -6.07 17.23 11.63
C PHE A 245 -6.29 16.42 10.35
N GLU A 246 -6.69 17.05 9.25
CA GLU A 246 -7.04 16.39 7.99
C GLU A 246 -5.88 15.59 7.40
N VAL A 247 -4.63 15.99 7.68
CA VAL A 247 -3.43 15.24 7.28
C VAL A 247 -3.41 13.82 7.83
N LEU A 248 -4.07 13.57 8.97
CA LEU A 248 -4.17 12.22 9.53
C LEU A 248 -4.96 11.30 8.61
N PHE A 249 -5.90 11.82 7.82
CA PHE A 249 -6.67 11.01 6.87
C PHE A 249 -5.78 10.31 5.85
N LEU A 250 -4.64 10.91 5.49
CA LEU A 250 -3.63 10.26 4.64
C LEU A 250 -3.18 8.93 5.24
N PHE A 251 -3.12 8.79 6.56
CA PHE A 251 -2.72 7.55 7.21
C PHE A 251 -3.87 6.56 7.42
N PHE A 252 -5.12 6.97 7.14
CA PHE A 252 -6.29 6.11 7.22
C PHE A 252 -6.61 5.44 5.88
N ILE A 253 -6.12 5.95 4.75
CA ILE A 253 -6.38 5.33 3.45
C ILE A 253 -5.73 3.94 3.32
N PRO A 254 -6.38 2.98 2.62
CA PRO A 254 -5.89 1.60 2.47
C PRO A 254 -4.54 1.48 1.77
N GLY A 255 -4.14 2.49 1.00
CA GLY A 255 -2.85 2.51 0.29
C GLY A 255 -1.62 2.67 1.20
N MET A 256 -1.72 3.33 2.35
CA MET A 256 -0.54 3.67 3.17
C MET A 256 0.17 2.45 3.78
N PRO A 257 -0.53 1.44 4.33
CA PRO A 257 0.12 0.20 4.75
C PRO A 257 0.97 -0.44 3.65
N PHE A 258 0.50 -0.44 2.39
CA PHE A 258 1.27 -0.98 1.26
C PHE A 258 2.53 -0.17 0.95
N LEU A 259 2.50 1.16 1.11
CA LEU A 259 3.69 1.99 0.97
C LEU A 259 4.77 1.64 2.01
N LEU A 260 4.37 1.39 3.27
CA LEU A 260 5.32 0.98 4.30
C LEU A 260 5.87 -0.43 4.04
N LEU A 261 5.04 -1.34 3.57
CA LEU A 261 5.47 -2.68 3.14
C LEU A 261 6.44 -2.63 1.95
N TYR A 262 6.20 -1.73 0.99
CA TYR A 262 7.13 -1.46 -0.10
C TYR A 262 8.49 -0.96 0.42
N TRP A 263 8.50 0.01 1.34
CA TRP A 263 9.74 0.50 1.96
C TRP A 263 10.49 -0.60 2.72
N LEU A 264 9.78 -1.54 3.37
CA LEU A 264 10.40 -2.73 3.95
C LEU A 264 11.05 -3.61 2.86
N GLY A 265 10.39 -3.80 1.72
CA GLY A 265 10.97 -4.47 0.54
C GLY A 265 12.29 -3.84 0.09
N VAL A 266 12.29 -2.52 -0.08
CA VAL A 266 13.50 -1.74 -0.42
C VAL A 266 14.61 -1.92 0.63
N ALA A 267 14.28 -1.85 1.91
CA ALA A 267 15.23 -2.03 2.99
C ALA A 267 15.88 -3.43 3.02
N ILE A 268 15.12 -4.48 2.64
CA ILE A 268 15.66 -5.84 2.52
C ILE A 268 16.58 -5.96 1.31
N MET A 269 16.19 -5.40 0.15
CA MET A 269 16.97 -5.48 -1.10
C MET A 269 18.28 -4.71 -1.02
N THR A 270 18.30 -3.57 -0.33
CA THR A 270 19.48 -2.69 -0.23
C THR A 270 20.41 -3.02 0.93
N LYS A 271 20.13 -4.11 1.67
CA LYS A 271 21.05 -4.58 2.70
C LYS A 271 22.19 -5.38 2.08
N THR A 272 23.32 -4.71 1.88
CA THR A 272 24.61 -5.33 1.55
C THR A 272 25.07 -6.30 2.65
N LYS A 273 25.48 -7.53 2.29
CA LYS A 273 26.08 -8.47 3.25
C LYS A 273 27.43 -7.94 3.70
N LYS A 274 27.79 -8.16 4.97
CA LYS A 274 29.08 -7.74 5.55
C LYS A 274 30.29 -8.36 4.81
N SER A 275 30.11 -9.48 4.10
CA SER A 275 31.14 -10.15 3.31
C SER A 275 31.53 -9.43 2.03
N GLU A 276 30.65 -8.58 1.47
CA GLU A 276 30.89 -7.82 0.23
C GLU A 276 31.64 -6.50 0.48
N ILE A 277 32.01 -6.22 1.74
CA ILE A 277 32.75 -5.01 2.14
C ILE A 277 34.25 -5.31 2.29
N ASN A 278 34.65 -6.60 2.28
CA ASN A 278 36.01 -7.07 2.49
C ASN A 278 36.62 -7.76 1.25
N THR A 279 36.02 -7.61 0.08
CA THR A 279 36.58 -7.96 -1.24
C THR A 279 36.69 -6.68 -2.06
#